data_AF-A0A7V9B2B3-F1
#
_entry.id   AF-A0A7V9B2B3-F1
#
_cell.length_a   1.000
_cell.length_b   1.000
_cell.length_c   1.000
_cell.angle_alpha   90.00
_cell.angle_beta   90.00
_cell.angle_gamma   90.00
#
_symmetry.space_group_name_H-M   'P 1'
#
loop_
_entity.id
_entity.type
_entity.pdbx_description
1 polymer ?
#
loop_
_entity_poly.entity_id
_entity_poly.type
_entity_poly.pdbx_seq_one_letter_code
_entity_poly.pdbx_strand_id
1 'polypeptide(L)'
;MEIGDAAALVIASTATFAVALLLWACVSLVGAVRDLRSAVRQLREEALPVIASMQATVAAAGEELDRVDTLLGAAETVSATVEGASKLAYSAFSSPVIKAVAFANGTGKAARRLKAGGGERG
;
A
#
# COMPACT_ATOMS: atom_id res chain seq x y z
N MET A 1 6.07 12.99 -87.18
CA MET A 1 5.39 12.63 -85.93
C MET A 1 4.02 13.30 -85.98
N GLU A 2 2.96 12.52 -86.17
CA GLU A 2 1.59 13.03 -86.15
C GLU A 2 1.30 13.61 -84.74
N ILE A 3 0.68 14.79 -84.66
CA ILE A 3 0.43 15.49 -83.40
C ILE A 3 -0.35 14.62 -82.39
N GLY A 4 -1.17 13.67 -82.89
CA GLY A 4 -1.91 12.72 -82.06
C GLY A 4 -1.05 11.71 -81.29
N ASP A 5 0.12 11.31 -81.81
CA ASP A 5 0.98 10.31 -81.17
C ASP A 5 1.67 10.88 -79.92
N ALA A 6 2.12 12.13 -80.01
CA ALA A 6 2.66 12.85 -78.87
C ALA A 6 1.62 13.04 -77.75
N ALA A 7 0.38 13.38 -78.11
CA ALA A 7 -0.70 13.55 -77.14
C ALA A 7 -1.06 12.22 -76.46
N ALA A 8 -1.16 11.13 -77.23
CA ALA A 8 -1.45 9.80 -76.70
C ALA A 8 -0.36 9.34 -75.71
N LEU A 9 0.91 9.57 -76.03
CA LEU A 9 2.03 9.20 -75.16
C LEU A 9 2.02 9.98 -73.84
N VAL A 10 1.72 11.28 -73.88
CA VAL A 10 1.59 12.10 -72.66
C VAL A 10 0.43 11.63 -71.79
N ILE A 11 -0.73 11.33 -72.38
CA ILE A 11 -1.89 10.84 -71.63
C ILE A 11 -1.59 9.47 -71.01
N ALA A 12 -1.02 8.54 -71.79
CA ALA A 12 -0.70 7.20 -71.33
C ALA A 12 0.34 7.22 -70.19
N SER A 13 1.39 8.04 -70.34
CA SER A 13 2.43 8.18 -69.30
C SER A 13 1.86 8.82 -68.01
N THR A 14 1.02 9.85 -68.13
CA THR A 14 0.36 10.48 -66.99
C THR A 14 -0.58 9.51 -66.26
N ALA A 15 -1.39 8.76 -67.00
CA ALA A 15 -2.28 7.75 -66.43
C ALA A 15 -1.49 6.63 -65.74
N THR A 16 -0.41 6.15 -66.37
CA THR A 16 0.48 5.14 -65.79
C THR A 16 1.12 5.64 -64.50
N PHE A 17 1.58 6.89 -64.48
CA PHE A 17 2.16 7.49 -63.29
C PHE A 17 1.14 7.63 -62.15
N ALA A 18 -0.09 8.05 -62.46
CA ALA A 18 -1.17 8.12 -61.48
C ALA A 18 -1.48 6.74 -60.86
N VAL A 19 -1.56 5.69 -61.69
CA VAL A 19 -1.76 4.32 -61.21
C VAL A 19 -0.59 3.86 -60.33
N ALA A 20 0.65 4.15 -60.73
CA ALA A 20 1.82 3.81 -59.92
C ALA A 20 1.80 4.50 -58.54
N LEU A 21 1.40 5.78 -58.48
CA LEU A 21 1.22 6.49 -57.21
C LEU A 21 0.12 5.88 -56.34
N LEU A 22 -1.02 5.49 -56.94
CA LEU A 22 -2.09 4.82 -56.21
C LEU A 22 -1.66 3.47 -55.65
N LEU A 23 -0.93 2.67 -56.44
CA LEU A 23 -0.38 1.40 -55.99
C LEU A 23 0.62 1.61 -54.85
N TRP A 24 1.50 2.60 -54.97
CA TRP A 24 2.44 2.95 -53.91
C TRP A 24 1.71 3.37 -52.63
N ALA A 25 0.67 4.20 -52.73
CA ALA A 25 -0.16 4.60 -51.60
C ALA A 25 -0.88 3.40 -50.94
N CYS A 26 -1.42 2.47 -51.74
CA CYS A 26 -2.02 1.24 -51.24
C CYS A 26 -0.99 0.37 -50.50
N VAL A 27 0.21 0.21 -51.03
CA VAL A 27 1.29 -0.55 -50.37
C VAL A 27 1.70 0.12 -49.06
N SER A 28 1.85 1.43 -49.06
CA SER A 28 2.16 2.22 -47.85
C SER A 28 1.08 2.04 -46.78
N LEU A 29 -0.20 2.10 -47.16
CA LEU A 29 -1.31 1.92 -46.24
C LEU A 29 -1.37 0.50 -45.67
N VAL A 30 -1.13 -0.52 -46.50
CA VAL A 30 -1.04 -1.91 -46.03
C VAL A 30 0.14 -2.09 -45.07
N GLY A 31 1.27 -1.41 -45.32
CA GLY A 31 2.40 -1.33 -44.40
C GLY A 31 1.99 -0.75 -43.04
N ALA A 32 1.39 0.44 -43.04
CA ALA A 32 0.95 1.11 -41.82
C ALA A 32 -0.04 0.26 -40.99
N VAL A 33 -0.99 -0.42 -41.66
CA VAL A 33 -1.92 -1.34 -40.97
C VAL A 33 -1.20 -2.56 -40.39
N ARG A 34 -0.18 -3.08 -41.08
CA ARG A 34 0.63 -4.20 -40.57
C ARG A 34 1.44 -3.78 -39.34
N ASP A 35 2.03 -2.59 -39.36
CA ASP A 35 2.81 -2.04 -38.25
C ASP A 35 1.91 -1.81 -37.04
N LEU A 36 0.75 -1.17 -37.24
CA LEU A 36 -0.24 -0.97 -36.18
C LEU A 36 -0.71 -2.31 -35.59
N ARG A 37 -0.97 -3.31 -36.45
CA ARG A 37 -1.33 -4.65 -35.98
C ARG A 37 -0.20 -5.29 -35.18
N SER A 38 1.05 -5.05 -35.55
CA SER A 38 2.21 -5.54 -34.81
C SER A 38 2.35 -4.88 -33.45
N ALA A 39 2.21 -3.55 -33.39
CA ALA A 39 2.24 -2.79 -32.14
C ALA A 39 1.12 -3.22 -31.19
N VAL A 40 -0.09 -3.47 -31.70
CA VAL A 40 -1.20 -4.00 -30.90
C VAL A 40 -0.92 -5.40 -30.38
N ARG A 41 -0.29 -6.27 -31.19
CA ARG A 41 0.10 -7.61 -30.74
C ARG A 41 1.14 -7.53 -29.62
N GLN A 42 2.18 -6.72 -29.79
CA GLN A 42 3.22 -6.50 -28.77
C GLN A 42 2.61 -5.94 -27.48
N LEU A 43 1.80 -4.89 -27.60
CA LEU A 43 1.11 -4.30 -26.45
C LEU A 43 0.22 -5.33 -25.74
N ARG A 44 -0.46 -6.20 -26.48
CA ARG A 44 -1.28 -7.26 -25.88
C ARG A 44 -0.41 -8.32 -25.19
N GLU A 45 0.70 -8.72 -25.81
CA GLU A 45 1.65 -9.69 -25.25
C GLU A 45 2.33 -9.17 -23.99
N GLU A 46 2.58 -7.86 -23.90
CA GLU A 46 3.23 -7.24 -22.74
C GLU A 46 2.25 -6.77 -21.66
N ALA A 47 1.12 -6.15 -22.04
CA ALA A 47 0.20 -5.55 -21.07
C ALA A 47 -0.67 -6.59 -20.34
N LEU A 48 -1.11 -7.66 -21.02
CA LEU A 48 -1.92 -8.70 -20.39
C LEU A 48 -1.22 -9.40 -19.22
N PRO A 49 0.04 -9.85 -19.32
CA PRO A 49 0.74 -10.46 -18.19
C PRO A 49 0.99 -9.46 -17.06
N VAL A 50 1.27 -8.19 -17.36
CA VAL A 50 1.42 -7.15 -16.33
C VAL A 50 0.11 -6.98 -15.54
N ILE A 51 -1.03 -6.88 -16.23
CA ILE A 51 -2.34 -6.78 -15.57
C ILE A 51 -2.65 -8.04 -14.75
N ALA A 52 -2.31 -9.23 -15.24
CA ALA A 52 -2.48 -10.47 -14.48
C ALA A 52 -1.59 -10.50 -13.21
N SER A 53 -0.33 -10.06 -13.32
CA SER A 53 0.60 -9.98 -12.19
C SER A 53 0.17 -8.94 -11.15
N MET A 54 -0.39 -7.81 -11.58
CA MET A 54 -0.96 -6.79 -10.71
C MET A 54 -2.16 -7.33 -9.95
N GLN A 55 -3.09 -8.03 -10.62
CA GLN A 55 -4.23 -8.67 -9.95
C GLN A 55 -3.77 -9.68 -8.90
N ALA A 56 -2.77 -10.52 -9.21
CA ALA A 56 -2.20 -11.46 -8.24
C ALA A 56 -1.56 -10.74 -7.05
N THR A 57 -0.83 -9.65 -7.30
CA THR A 57 -0.20 -8.83 -6.25
C THR A 57 -1.24 -8.16 -5.37
N VAL A 58 -2.30 -7.59 -5.95
CA VAL A 58 -3.40 -6.97 -5.21
C VAL A 58 -4.15 -8.01 -4.38
N ALA A 59 -4.40 -9.21 -4.91
CA ALA A 59 -5.01 -10.29 -4.16
C ALA A 59 -4.14 -10.72 -2.97
N ALA A 60 -2.82 -10.88 -3.18
CA ALA A 60 -1.87 -11.21 -2.12
C ALA A 60 -1.80 -10.10 -1.05
N ALA A 61 -1.78 -8.82 -1.47
CA ALA A 61 -1.83 -7.69 -0.56
C ALA A 61 -3.13 -7.68 0.26
N GLY A 62 -4.26 -8.05 -0.35
CA GLY A 62 -5.53 -8.21 0.36
C GLY A 62 -5.47 -9.29 1.45
N GLU A 63 -4.89 -10.44 1.16
CA GLU A 63 -4.71 -11.52 2.15
C GLU A 63 -3.80 -11.08 3.30
N GLU A 64 -2.71 -10.38 3.01
CA GLU A 64 -1.82 -9.89 4.06
C GLU A 64 -2.45 -8.79 4.90
N LEU A 65 -3.32 -7.94 4.33
CA LEU A 65 -4.08 -6.97 5.12
C LEU A 65 -5.06 -7.65 6.09
N ASP A 66 -5.70 -8.75 5.68
CA ASP A 66 -6.59 -9.54 6.56
C ASP A 66 -5.81 -10.19 7.73
N ARG A 67 -4.59 -10.66 7.45
CA ARG A 67 -3.67 -11.14 8.48
C ARG A 67 -3.23 -10.02 9.42
N VAL A 68 -2.90 -8.85 8.89
CA VAL A 68 -2.53 -7.67 9.69
C VAL A 68 -3.68 -7.24 10.60
N ASP A 69 -4.93 -7.28 10.12
CA ASP A 69 -6.12 -6.99 10.94
C ASP A 69 -6.27 -8.00 12.09
N THR A 70 -6.10 -9.29 11.80
CA THR A 70 -6.10 -10.35 12.82
C THR A 70 -5.01 -10.12 13.88
N LEU A 71 -3.80 -9.77 13.45
CA LEU A 71 -2.69 -9.47 14.34
C LEU A 71 -2.95 -8.21 15.17
N LEU A 72 -3.58 -7.20 14.58
CA LEU A 72 -3.97 -5.97 15.27
C LEU A 72 -5.00 -6.27 16.36
N GLY A 73 -6.03 -7.08 16.06
CA GLY A 73 -7.01 -7.52 17.07
C GLY A 73 -6.38 -8.34 18.21
N ALA A 74 -5.40 -9.20 17.89
CA ALA A 74 -4.63 -9.91 18.90
C ALA A 74 -3.79 -8.92 19.76
N ALA A 75 -3.16 -7.93 19.14
CA ALA A 75 -2.40 -6.90 19.82
C ALA A 75 -3.27 -6.03 20.72
N GLU A 76 -4.48 -5.65 20.29
CA GLU A 76 -5.48 -4.94 21.10
C GLU A 76 -5.87 -5.76 22.34
N THR A 77 -6.12 -7.05 22.15
CA THR A 77 -6.44 -7.97 23.26
C THR A 77 -5.30 -8.07 24.27
N VAL A 78 -4.06 -8.21 23.79
CA VAL A 78 -2.86 -8.24 24.63
C VAL A 78 -2.67 -6.92 25.36
N SER A 79 -2.83 -5.78 24.67
CA SER A 79 -2.74 -4.45 25.26
C SER A 79 -3.76 -4.26 26.38
N ALA A 80 -5.03 -4.62 26.13
CA ALA A 80 -6.09 -4.57 27.13
C ALA A 80 -5.80 -5.47 28.35
N THR A 81 -5.26 -6.66 28.11
CA THR A 81 -4.86 -7.59 29.18
C THR A 81 -3.72 -7.01 30.02
N VAL A 82 -2.71 -6.40 29.38
CA VAL A 82 -1.59 -5.74 30.05
C VAL A 82 -2.07 -4.53 30.87
N GLU A 83 -2.97 -3.70 30.33
CA GLU A 83 -3.56 -2.60 31.09
C GLU A 83 -4.35 -3.09 32.30
N GLY A 84 -5.14 -4.16 32.14
CA GLY A 84 -5.90 -4.78 33.23
C GLY A 84 -4.97 -5.35 34.31
N ALA A 85 -3.94 -6.09 33.91
CA ALA A 85 -2.93 -6.64 34.81
C ALA A 85 -2.14 -5.53 35.51
N SER A 86 -1.78 -4.45 34.81
CA SER A 86 -1.08 -3.30 35.38
C SER A 86 -1.95 -2.55 36.40
N LYS A 87 -3.24 -2.33 36.09
CA LYS A 87 -4.21 -1.75 37.03
C LYS A 87 -4.41 -2.63 38.26
N LEU A 88 -4.52 -3.95 38.06
CA LEU A 88 -4.64 -4.91 39.16
C LEU A 88 -3.38 -4.94 40.03
N ALA A 89 -2.20 -4.99 39.43
CA ALA A 89 -0.93 -4.91 40.13
C ALA A 89 -0.80 -3.59 40.91
N TYR A 90 -1.09 -2.45 40.27
CA TYR A 90 -1.09 -1.15 40.92
C TYR A 90 -2.04 -1.11 42.12
N SER A 91 -3.27 -1.62 41.97
CA SER A 91 -4.24 -1.73 43.07
C SER A 91 -3.74 -2.65 44.20
N ALA A 92 -3.21 -3.83 43.86
CA ALA A 92 -2.70 -4.81 44.82
C ALA A 92 -1.48 -4.30 45.59
N PHE A 93 -0.62 -3.49 44.98
CA PHE A 93 0.53 -2.86 45.65
C PHE A 93 0.18 -1.53 46.34
N SER A 94 -0.87 -0.82 45.93
CA SER A 94 -1.28 0.44 46.56
C SER A 94 -1.78 0.24 48.01
N SER A 95 -2.56 -0.80 48.26
CA SER A 95 -3.13 -1.07 49.61
C SER A 95 -2.08 -1.45 50.67
N PRO A 96 -1.10 -2.34 50.40
CA PRO A 96 0.00 -2.63 51.32
C PRO A 96 0.97 -1.46 51.50
N VAL A 97 1.31 -0.73 50.43
CA VAL A 97 2.25 0.41 50.51
C VAL A 97 1.66 1.53 51.36
N ILE A 98 0.38 1.87 51.17
CA ILE A 98 -0.31 2.87 52.01
C ILE A 98 -0.33 2.41 53.47
N LYS A 99 -0.59 1.12 53.74
CA LYS A 99 -0.55 0.57 55.11
C LYS A 99 0.87 0.57 55.70
N ALA A 100 1.90 0.25 54.92
CA ALA A 100 3.30 0.26 55.39
C ALA A 100 3.77 1.70 55.71
N VAL A 101 3.44 2.66 54.85
CA VAL A 101 3.74 4.08 55.08
C VAL A 101 2.96 4.62 56.29
N ALA A 102 1.69 4.25 56.45
CA ALA A 102 0.89 4.61 57.62
C ALA A 102 1.41 3.95 58.91
N PHE A 103 1.89 2.70 58.84
CA PHE A 103 2.50 2.01 59.98
C PHE A 103 3.84 2.64 60.37
N ALA A 104 4.70 3.00 59.42
CA ALA A 104 5.96 3.71 59.69
C ALA A 104 5.72 5.09 60.34
N ASN A 105 4.78 5.87 59.80
CA ASN A 105 4.44 7.19 60.37
C ASN A 105 3.65 7.10 61.69
N GLY A 106 2.80 6.07 61.85
CA GLY A 106 1.99 5.82 63.04
C GLY A 106 2.83 5.35 64.23
N THR A 107 3.77 4.42 64.00
CA THR A 107 4.68 3.91 65.02
C THR A 107 5.62 5.01 65.53
N GLY A 108 6.06 5.93 64.65
CA GLY A 108 6.82 7.12 65.05
C GLY A 108 6.03 8.09 65.94
N LYS A 109 4.76 8.35 65.63
CA LYS A 109 3.89 9.22 66.46
C LYS A 109 3.54 8.58 67.81
N ALA A 110 3.31 7.28 67.85
CA ALA A 110 3.03 6.55 69.10
C ALA A 110 4.26 6.52 70.03
N ALA A 111 5.44 6.21 69.49
CA ALA A 111 6.69 6.22 70.25
C ALA A 111 7.02 7.62 70.79
N ARG A 112 6.74 8.68 70.01
CA ARG A 112 6.97 10.07 70.44
C ARG A 112 5.97 10.53 71.51
N ARG A 113 4.72 10.03 71.50
CA ARG A 113 3.75 10.29 72.59
C ARG A 113 4.10 9.56 73.88
N LEU A 114 4.63 8.34 73.81
CA LEU A 114 5.13 7.63 74.99
C LEU A 114 6.37 8.30 75.59
N LYS A 115 7.27 8.83 74.76
CA LYS A 115 8.45 9.58 75.22
C LYS A 115 8.12 10.97 75.78
N ALA A 116 7.07 11.62 75.27
CA ALA A 116 6.62 12.92 75.78
C ALA A 116 5.78 12.82 77.08
N GLY A 117 5.10 11.70 77.32
CA GLY A 117 4.31 11.47 78.55
C GLY A 117 5.09 10.90 79.74
N GLY A 118 6.36 10.52 79.57
CA GLY A 118 7.21 9.96 80.63
C GLY A 118 8.05 10.98 81.40
N GLY A 119 7.89 12.28 81.14
CA GLY A 119 8.74 13.35 81.69
C GLY A 119 8.23 14.04 82.96
N GLU A 120 7.08 13.68 83.51
CA GLU A 120 6.48 14.37 84.67
C GLU A 120 6.42 13.50 85.95
N ARG A 121 7.45 12.68 86.20
CA ARG A 121 7.69 12.07 87.52
C ARG A 121 9.19 11.97 87.78
N GLY A 122 9.77 13.07 88.25
CA GLY A 122 11.13 13.19 88.76
C GLY A 122 11.26 14.48 89.54
#